data_AF-A0A1M4YF87-F1
#
_entry.id   AF-A0A1M4YF87-F1
#
_cell.length_a   1.000
_cell.length_b   1.000
_cell.length_c   1.000
_cell.angle_alpha   90.00
_cell.angle_beta   90.00
_cell.angle_gamma   90.00
#
_symmetry.space_group_name_H-M   'P 1'
#
loop_
_entity.id
_entity.type
_entity.pdbx_description
1 polymer ?
#
loop_
_entity_poly.entity_id
_entity_poly.type
_entity_poly.pdbx_seq_one_letter_code
_entity_poly.pdbx_strand_id
1 'polypeptide(L)'
;MTDHHTRGLTLEDVQTIIGRGVLDEAFRNAFIKNPEEVVDRLGITLDQDDHARKLLGAISSVFAGESDLKTAMQDIKAAYEQTSDGVLRPRCA
;
A
#
# COMPACT_ATOMS: atom_id res chain seq x y z
N MET A 1 26.03 -11.48 -4.59
CA MET A 1 24.64 -12.00 -4.52
C MET A 1 23.90 -11.07 -3.59
N THR A 2 23.20 -10.08 -4.12
CA THR A 2 22.32 -9.21 -3.32
C THR A 2 21.00 -9.97 -3.18
N ASP A 3 20.74 -10.47 -1.97
CA ASP A 3 19.41 -10.93 -1.56
C ASP A 3 18.43 -9.77 -1.71
N HIS A 4 17.78 -9.67 -2.87
CA HIS A 4 16.58 -8.87 -3.04
C HIS A 4 15.45 -9.62 -2.34
N HIS A 5 15.40 -9.51 -1.01
CA HIS A 5 14.21 -9.89 -0.26
C HIS A 5 13.06 -9.03 -0.79
N THR A 6 12.19 -9.63 -1.58
CA THR A 6 10.88 -9.08 -1.96
C THR A 6 10.09 -8.91 -0.67
N ARG A 7 10.23 -7.75 -0.01
CA ARG A 7 9.44 -7.42 1.16
C ARG A 7 8.13 -6.86 0.65
N GLY A 8 7.05 -7.62 0.83
CA GLY A 8 5.69 -7.12 0.63
C GLY A 8 5.44 -5.84 1.44
N LEU A 9 4.45 -5.07 1.01
CA LEU A 9 4.12 -3.77 1.61
C LEU A 9 3.86 -3.91 3.11
N THR A 10 4.65 -3.22 3.94
CA THR A 10 4.45 -3.24 5.40
C THR A 10 3.44 -2.19 5.83
N LEU A 11 2.90 -2.31 7.04
CA LEU A 11 2.03 -1.28 7.61
C LEU A 11 2.73 0.08 7.72
N GLU A 12 4.02 0.07 8.04
CA GLU A 12 4.85 1.27 8.16
C GLU A 12 4.97 1.98 6.80
N ASP A 13 5.11 1.22 5.72
CA ASP A 13 5.12 1.76 4.35
C ASP A 13 3.78 2.41 4.00
N VAL A 14 2.66 1.74 4.32
CA VAL A 14 1.31 2.28 4.10
C VAL A 14 1.13 3.59 4.87
N GLN A 15 1.50 3.62 6.15
CA GLN A 15 1.39 4.81 6.98
C GLN A 15 2.25 5.96 6.45
N THR A 16 3.46 5.65 5.97
CA THR A 16 4.35 6.63 5.36
C THR A 16 3.77 7.20 4.07
N ILE A 17 3.22 6.36 3.19
CA ILE A 17 2.56 6.76 1.94
C ILE A 17 1.36 7.67 2.23
N ILE A 18 0.49 7.26 3.17
CA ILE A 18 -0.69 8.03 3.55
C ILE A 18 -0.28 9.38 4.16
N GLY A 19 0.62 9.37 5.15
CA GLY A 19 1.09 10.57 5.82
C GLY A 19 1.71 11.57 4.84
N ARG A 20 2.55 11.07 3.91
CA ARG A 20 3.18 11.92 2.91
C ARG A 20 2.18 12.44 1.87
N GLY A 21 1.24 11.62 1.42
CA GLY A 21 0.20 12.06 0.50
C GLY A 21 -0.75 13.10 1.10
N VAL A 22 -1.01 13.07 2.41
CA VAL A 22 -1.80 14.13 3.08
C VAL A 22 -1.03 15.46 3.15
N LEU A 23 0.29 15.41 3.39
CA LEU A 23 1.12 16.60 3.62
C LEU A 23 1.72 17.21 2.34
N ASP A 24 1.92 16.41 1.30
CA ASP A 24 2.60 16.80 0.05
C ASP A 24 1.67 16.56 -1.16
N GLU A 25 1.16 17.66 -1.71
CA GLU A 25 0.26 17.64 -2.87
C GLU A 25 0.96 17.15 -4.15
N ALA A 26 2.26 17.43 -4.32
CA ALA A 26 3.01 16.96 -5.48
C ALA A 26 3.22 15.45 -5.41
N PHE A 27 3.54 14.93 -4.22
CA PHE A 27 3.58 13.49 -3.98
C PHE A 27 2.22 12.84 -4.22
N ARG A 28 1.14 13.42 -3.69
CA ARG A 28 -0.22 12.92 -3.90
C ARG A 28 -0.58 12.83 -5.38
N ASN A 29 -0.33 13.89 -6.14
CA ASN A 29 -0.63 13.94 -7.57
C ASN A 29 0.23 12.94 -8.37
N ALA A 30 1.48 12.73 -7.98
CA ALA A 30 2.33 11.70 -8.58
C ALA A 30 1.82 10.29 -8.23
N PHE A 31 1.40 10.06 -6.98
CA PHE A 31 0.90 8.79 -6.50
C PHE A 31 -0.43 8.41 -7.16
N ILE A 32 -1.34 9.38 -7.38
CA ILE A 32 -2.59 9.15 -8.12
C ILE A 32 -2.31 8.65 -9.55
N LYS A 33 -1.32 9.25 -10.22
CA LYS A 33 -0.98 8.93 -11.60
C LYS A 33 -0.29 7.58 -11.76
N ASN A 34 0.66 7.27 -10.88
CA ASN A 34 1.46 6.05 -11.00
C ASN A 34 1.95 5.57 -9.62
N PRO A 35 1.09 4.89 -8.84
CA PRO A 35 1.42 4.54 -7.45
C PRO A 35 2.56 3.54 -7.34
N GLU A 36 2.69 2.60 -8.29
CA GLU A 36 3.79 1.62 -8.34
C GLU A 36 5.16 2.30 -8.51
N GLU A 37 5.25 3.26 -9.42
CA GLU A 37 6.48 4.02 -9.65
C GLU A 37 6.87 4.86 -8.41
N VAL A 38 5.88 5.38 -7.68
CA VAL A 38 6.14 6.17 -6.48
C VAL A 38 6.66 5.30 -5.34
N VAL A 39 6.13 4.09 -5.15
CA VAL A 39 6.63 3.18 -4.11
C VAL A 39 7.98 2.55 -4.46
N ASP A 40 8.27 2.33 -5.75
CA ASP A 40 9.59 1.91 -6.22
C ASP A 40 10.66 2.97 -5.89
N ARG A 41 10.34 4.26 -6.08
CA ARG A 41 11.20 5.38 -5.65
C ARG A 41 11.42 5.46 -4.13
N LEU A 42 10.51 4.87 -3.34
CA LEU A 42 10.67 4.73 -1.88
C LEU A 42 11.50 3.49 -1.50
N GLY A 43 11.96 2.71 -2.47
CA GLY A 43 12.72 1.47 -2.26
C GLY A 43 11.84 0.29 -1.88
N ILE A 44 10.52 0.39 -2.08
CA ILE A 44 9.56 -0.68 -1.77
C ILE A 44 9.39 -1.54 -3.02
N THR A 45 9.97 -2.72 -3.02
CA THR A 45 9.79 -3.69 -4.11
C THR A 45 8.52 -4.49 -3.86
N LEU A 46 7.52 -4.31 -4.73
CA LEU A 46 6.27 -5.08 -4.68
C LEU A 46 6.54 -6.55 -5.01
N ASP A 47 5.91 -7.44 -4.25
CA ASP A 47 5.84 -8.85 -4.60
C ASP A 47 4.99 -9.07 -5.85
N GLN A 48 5.08 -10.28 -6.42
CA GLN A 48 4.24 -10.64 -7.56
C GLN A 48 2.77 -10.81 -7.17
N ASP A 49 2.45 -10.75 -5.88
CA ASP A 49 1.10 -10.87 -5.37
C ASP A 49 0.29 -9.60 -5.63
N ASP A 50 -0.89 -9.78 -6.25
CA ASP A 50 -1.79 -8.69 -6.64
C ASP A 50 -2.35 -7.88 -5.45
N HIS A 51 -2.13 -8.34 -4.22
CA HIS A 51 -2.65 -7.70 -3.01
C HIS A 51 -2.02 -6.33 -2.76
N ALA A 52 -0.70 -6.19 -2.93
CA ALA A 52 -0.01 -4.92 -2.75
C ALA A 52 -0.45 -3.89 -3.80
N ARG A 53 -0.59 -4.31 -5.07
CA ARG A 53 -1.12 -3.45 -6.14
C ARG A 53 -2.55 -3.00 -5.87
N LYS A 54 -3.42 -3.90 -5.40
CA LYS A 54 -4.81 -3.55 -5.03
C LYS A 54 -4.85 -2.53 -3.90
N LEU A 55 -4.01 -2.69 -2.88
CA LEU A 55 -3.92 -1.73 -1.78
C LEU A 55 -3.46 -0.34 -2.25
N LEU A 56 -2.44 -0.29 -3.10
CA LEU A 56 -1.97 0.98 -3.69
C LEU A 56 -3.04 1.63 -4.57
N GLY A 57 -3.78 0.84 -5.34
CA GLY A 57 -4.93 1.32 -6.11
C GLY A 57 -6.01 1.93 -5.21
N ALA A 58 -6.36 1.27 -4.11
CA ALA A 58 -7.33 1.79 -3.15
C ALA A 58 -6.88 3.12 -2.52
N ILE A 59 -5.61 3.22 -2.12
CA ILE A 59 -5.03 4.48 -1.59
C ILE A 59 -5.06 5.59 -2.65
N SER A 60 -4.73 5.25 -3.91
CA SER A 60 -4.78 6.19 -5.03
C SER A 60 -6.19 6.74 -5.25
N SER A 61 -7.22 5.88 -5.24
CA SER A 61 -8.62 6.29 -5.37
C SER A 61 -9.10 7.19 -4.23
N VAL A 62 -8.58 7.02 -3.00
CA VAL A 62 -8.83 7.96 -1.89
C VAL A 62 -8.26 9.33 -2.18
N PHE A 63 -7.00 9.38 -2.63
CA PHE A 63 -6.34 10.64 -2.93
C PHE A 63 -6.98 11.38 -4.10
N ALA A 64 -7.52 10.65 -5.08
CA ALA A 64 -8.29 11.21 -6.18
C ALA A 64 -9.67 11.74 -5.75
N GLY A 65 -10.12 11.43 -4.52
CA GLY A 65 -11.47 11.76 -4.05
C GLY A 65 -12.57 10.96 -4.74
N GLU A 66 -12.21 9.88 -5.43
CA GLU A 66 -13.11 9.00 -6.20
C GLU A 66 -13.73 7.90 -5.33
N SER A 67 -13.19 7.67 -4.13
CA SER A 67 -13.71 6.71 -3.16
C SER A 67 -14.12 7.43 -1.87
N ASP A 68 -15.28 7.07 -1.32
CA ASP A 68 -15.71 7.53 0.00
C ASP A 68 -14.64 7.08 1.01
N LEU A 69 -14.11 8.03 1.79
CA LEU A 69 -13.04 7.80 2.77
C LEU A 69 -13.36 6.60 3.67
N LYS A 70 -14.64 6.40 4.00
CA LYS A 70 -15.10 5.28 4.82
C LYS A 70 -14.95 3.94 4.09
N THR A 71 -15.33 3.87 2.82
CA THR A 71 -15.19 2.67 1.98
C THR A 71 -13.73 2.31 1.80
N ALA A 72 -12.87 3.29 1.52
CA ALA A 72 -11.47 2.99 1.33
C ALA A 72 -10.73 2.63 2.62
N MET A 73 -11.11 3.21 3.77
CA MET A 73 -10.61 2.74 5.07
C MET A 73 -11.06 1.30 5.35
N GLN A 74 -12.25 0.89 4.90
CA GLN A 74 -12.70 -0.50 4.99
C GLN A 74 -11.89 -1.42 4.06
N ASP A 75 -11.57 -0.99 2.84
CA ASP A 75 -10.76 -1.76 1.90
C ASP A 75 -9.31 -1.91 2.37
N ILE A 76 -8.72 -0.83 2.90
CA ILE A 76 -7.38 -0.85 3.52
C ILE A 76 -7.37 -1.80 4.72
N LYS A 77 -8.42 -1.75 5.56
CA LYS A 77 -8.57 -2.67 6.69
C LYS A 77 -8.70 -4.13 6.21
N ALA A 78 -9.52 -4.40 5.20
CA ALA A 78 -9.73 -5.74 4.68
C ALA A 78 -8.46 -6.32 4.02
N ALA A 79 -7.76 -5.49 3.23
CA ALA A 79 -6.45 -5.86 2.67
C ALA A 79 -5.46 -6.16 3.80
N TYR A 80 -5.40 -5.31 4.83
CA TYR A 80 -4.53 -5.51 5.99
C TYR A 80 -4.85 -6.81 6.75
N GLU A 81 -6.12 -7.05 7.05
CA GLU A 81 -6.61 -8.25 7.77
C GLU A 81 -6.40 -9.53 6.95
N GLN A 82 -6.47 -9.46 5.63
CA GLN A 82 -6.13 -10.59 4.74
C GLN A 82 -4.62 -10.81 4.63
N THR A 83 -3.82 -9.74 4.77
CA THR A 83 -2.35 -9.83 4.74
C THR A 83 -1.69 -10.16 6.09
N SER A 84 -2.38 -10.15 7.24
CA SER A 84 -1.81 -10.64 8.52
C SER A 84 -2.79 -10.81 9.68
N ASP A 85 -2.66 -11.95 10.37
CA ASP A 85 -3.17 -12.33 11.69
C ASP A 85 -2.61 -11.45 12.83
N GLY A 86 -2.45 -10.14 12.61
CA GLY A 86 -1.69 -9.20 13.45
C GLY A 86 -0.18 -9.47 13.51
N VAL A 87 0.26 -10.69 13.16
CA VAL A 87 1.60 -11.21 12.83
C VAL A 87 1.37 -12.39 11.88
N LEU A 88 2.03 -12.46 10.71
CA LEU A 88 2.00 -13.64 9.83
C LEU A 88 2.54 -14.89 10.55
N ARG A 89 1.65 -15.77 11.01
CA ARG A 89 1.97 -17.17 11.35
C ARG A 89 1.16 -18.09 10.44
N PRO A 90 1.77 -19.16 9.88
CA PRO A 90 1.00 -20.17 9.18
C PRO A 90 0.06 -20.85 10.18
N ARG A 91 -1.24 -20.89 9.88
CA ARG A 91 -2.11 -21.88 10.52
C ARG A 91 -1.68 -23.24 9.99
N CYS A 92 -0.82 -23.92 10.74
CA CYS A 92 -0.74 -25.36 10.67
C CYS A 92 -2.07 -25.93 11.20
N ALA A 93 -2.83 -26.56 10.31
CA ALA A 93 -3.66 -27.74 10.56
C ALA A 93 -3.84 -28.46 9.24
#